data_AF-A0A1Q5N7A7-F1
#
_entry.id   AF-A0A1Q5N7A7-F1
#
_cell.length_a   1.000
_cell.length_b   1.000
_cell.length_c   1.000
_cell.angle_alpha   90.00
_cell.angle_beta   90.00
_cell.angle_gamma   90.00
#
_symmetry.space_group_name_H-M   'P 1'
#
loop_
_entity.id
_entity.type
_entity.pdbx_description
1 polymer ?
#
loop_
_entity_poly.entity_id
_entity_poly.type
_entity_poly.pdbx_seq_one_letter_code
_entity_poly.pdbx_strand_id
1 'polypeptide(L)'
;MAHAKTSYVCLPCRASYKQPYDDRDRQTRICPRCAQPLIHVGSAFAAPRRRDVAAWRTLSVLLHAGVRFRKSCCGGPGYRPRTLSEVRERMTYARRSGEPFARSLVRYEVPSAPPRG
;
A
#
# COMPACT_ATOMS: atom_id res chain seq x y z
N MET A 1 14.35 -10.34 -21.79
CA MET A 1 13.43 -9.30 -21.29
C MET A 1 13.87 -8.89 -19.88
N ALA A 2 14.01 -7.59 -19.59
CA ALA A 2 14.32 -7.17 -18.22
C ALA A 2 13.12 -7.47 -17.32
N HIS A 3 13.25 -8.42 -16.40
CA HIS A 3 12.21 -8.71 -15.42
C HIS A 3 11.89 -7.43 -14.66
N ALA A 4 10.65 -6.95 -14.77
CA ALA A 4 10.22 -5.77 -14.05
C ALA A 4 10.42 -6.02 -12.55
N LYS A 5 11.27 -5.22 -11.90
CA LYS A 5 11.47 -5.36 -10.46
C LYS A 5 10.23 -4.84 -9.74
N THR A 6 9.69 -5.63 -8.82
CA THR A 6 8.65 -5.21 -7.90
C THR A 6 9.19 -5.14 -6.48
N SER A 7 8.45 -4.48 -5.60
CA SER A 7 8.79 -4.40 -4.18
C SER A 7 7.91 -5.35 -3.38
N TYR A 8 8.53 -5.96 -2.38
CA TYR A 8 7.90 -6.80 -1.36
C TYR A 8 8.25 -6.24 0.00
N VAL A 9 7.32 -6.26 0.95
CA VAL A 9 7.55 -5.70 2.29
C VAL A 9 7.28 -6.71 3.40
N CYS A 10 8.09 -6.62 4.44
CA CYS A 10 7.85 -7.26 5.72
C CYS A 10 7.37 -6.21 6.72
N LEU A 11 6.11 -6.27 7.14
CA LEU A 11 5.55 -5.32 8.11
C LEU A 11 6.20 -5.44 9.50
N PRO A 12 6.41 -6.65 10.08
CA PRO A 12 7.09 -6.80 11.36
C PRO A 12 8.51 -6.23 11.37
N CYS A 13 9.31 -6.56 10.37
CA CYS A 13 10.70 -6.09 10.28
C CYS A 13 10.84 -4.65 9.77
N ARG A 14 9.75 -4.05 9.26
CA ARG A 14 9.74 -2.72 8.61
C ARG A 14 10.82 -2.63 7.53
N ALA A 15 10.82 -3.63 6.65
CA ALA A 15 11.82 -3.81 5.61
C ALA A 15 11.16 -3.98 4.25
N SER A 16 11.84 -3.48 3.21
CA SER A 16 11.43 -3.63 1.81
C SER A 16 12.52 -4.34 1.04
N TYR A 17 12.12 -5.26 0.17
CA TYR A 17 12.99 -6.06 -0.68
C TYR A 17 12.58 -5.87 -2.13
N LYS A 18 13.52 -5.46 -2.98
CA LYS A 18 13.29 -5.40 -4.43
C LYS A 18 13.61 -6.77 -5.01
N GLN A 19 12.64 -7.39 -5.65
CA GLN A 19 12.78 -8.71 -6.26
C GLN A 19 12.24 -8.67 -7.70
N PRO A 20 12.73 -9.53 -8.60
CA PRO A 20 12.12 -9.68 -9.92
C PRO A 20 10.65 -10.09 -9.76
N TYR A 21 9.78 -9.49 -10.58
CA TYR A 21 8.43 -10.01 -10.77
C TYR A 21 8.56 -11.31 -11.55
N ASP A 22 8.36 -12.43 -10.86
CA ASP A 22 8.32 -13.75 -11.48
C ASP A 22 6.86 -14.18 -11.54
N ASP A 23 6.33 -14.28 -12.75
CA ASP A 23 4.96 -14.70 -13.05
C ASP A 23 4.73 -16.18 -12.72
N ARG A 24 5.80 -16.98 -12.63
CA ARG A 24 5.74 -18.42 -12.37
C ARG A 24 5.71 -18.76 -10.88
N ASP A 25 6.09 -17.81 -10.03
CA ASP A 25 6.28 -18.08 -8.62
C ASP A 25 5.10 -17.56 -7.78
N ARG A 26 4.01 -18.34 -7.78
CA ARG A 26 2.93 -18.25 -6.78
C ARG A 26 3.42 -18.53 -5.34
N GLN A 27 4.69 -18.86 -5.15
CA GLN A 27 5.25 -19.13 -3.83
C GLN A 27 5.22 -17.86 -2.97
N THR A 28 4.76 -18.05 -1.74
CA THR A 28 4.78 -17.02 -0.71
C THR A 28 6.24 -16.68 -0.42
N ARG A 29 6.71 -15.53 -0.88
CA ARG A 29 8.07 -15.05 -0.60
C ARG A 29 8.22 -14.85 0.91
N ILE A 30 9.34 -15.29 1.49
CA ILE A 30 9.57 -15.26 2.93
C ILE A 30 10.60 -14.18 3.30
N CYS A 31 10.38 -13.50 4.43
CA CYS A 31 11.33 -12.53 4.96
C CYS A 31 12.59 -13.24 5.49
N PRO A 32 13.80 -12.86 5.03
CA PRO A 32 15.05 -13.49 5.49
C PRO A 32 15.39 -13.20 6.95
N ARG A 33 14.64 -12.31 7.64
CA ARG A 33 14.90 -11.92 9.04
C ARG A 33 13.98 -12.59 10.04
N CYS A 34 12.71 -12.78 9.70
CA CYS A 34 11.71 -13.30 10.64
C CYS A 34 10.90 -14.48 10.09
N ALA A 35 11.26 -14.98 8.90
CA ALA A 35 10.56 -16.07 8.21
C ALA A 35 9.06 -15.83 7.93
N GLN A 36 8.56 -14.59 8.05
CA GLN A 36 7.16 -14.27 7.76
C GLN A 36 6.93 -14.03 6.27
N PRO A 37 5.71 -14.28 5.76
CA PRO A 37 5.30 -13.92 4.40
C PRO A 37 5.57 -12.45 4.07
N LEU A 38 6.20 -12.21 2.93
CA LEU A 38 6.36 -10.88 2.35
C LEU A 38 5.12 -10.51 1.55
N ILE A 39 4.67 -9.26 1.71
CA ILE A 39 3.52 -8.74 0.99
C ILE A 39 4.01 -8.08 -0.29
N HIS A 40 3.50 -8.53 -1.44
CA HIS A 40 3.73 -7.84 -2.71
C HIS A 40 3.07 -6.46 -2.69
N VAL A 41 3.85 -5.39 -2.87
CA VAL A 41 3.34 -4.00 -2.81
C VAL A 41 3.31 -3.29 -4.16
N GLY A 42 4.16 -3.70 -5.10
CA GLY A 42 4.20 -3.15 -6.46
C GLY A 42 5.49 -2.42 -6.81
N SER A 43 5.64 -2.11 -8.10
CA SER A 43 6.86 -1.54 -8.70
C SER A 43 7.05 -0.04 -8.44
N ALA A 44 5.99 0.69 -8.09
CA ALA A 44 6.03 2.13 -7.82
C ALA A 44 6.26 2.47 -6.34
N PHE A 45 6.49 1.47 -5.49
CA PHE A 45 6.59 1.64 -4.05
C PHE A 45 7.90 2.32 -3.65
N ALA A 46 7.79 3.37 -2.84
CA ALA A 46 8.90 4.00 -2.14
C ALA A 46 8.87 3.58 -0.66
N ALA A 47 9.89 2.84 -0.22
CA ALA A 47 9.95 2.34 1.14
C ALA A 47 10.14 3.47 2.15
N PRO A 48 9.31 3.57 3.20
CA PRO A 48 9.55 4.49 4.30
C PRO A 48 10.85 4.17 5.03
N ARG A 49 11.39 5.16 5.75
CA ARG A 49 12.52 4.92 6.67
C ARG A 49 12.11 3.88 7.71
N ARG A 50 12.98 2.92 8.04
CA ARG A 50 12.68 1.84 9.00
C ARG A 50 12.19 2.33 10.37
N ARG A 51 12.73 3.45 10.85
CA ARG A 51 12.36 4.08 12.13
C ARG A 51 11.02 4.84 12.11
N ASP A 52 10.46 5.10 10.94
CA ASP A 52 9.22 5.85 10.79
C ASP A 52 8.00 4.95 11.06
N VAL A 53 7.73 4.73 12.34
CA VAL A 53 6.64 3.84 12.79
C VAL A 53 5.28 4.28 12.24
N ALA A 54 5.06 5.59 12.12
CA ALA A 54 3.80 6.13 11.61
C ALA A 54 3.61 5.76 10.13
N ALA A 55 4.62 5.97 9.29
CA ALA A 55 4.56 5.60 7.87
C ALA A 55 4.39 4.08 7.67
N TRP A 56 5.07 3.25 8.48
CA TRP A 56 4.90 1.79 8.41
C TRP A 56 3.51 1.34 8.86
N ARG A 57 2.91 2.00 9.86
CA ARG A 57 1.51 1.74 10.26
C ARG A 57 0.53 2.16 9.16
N THR A 58 0.72 3.33 8.55
CA THR A 58 -0.07 3.78 7.40
C THR A 58 -0.01 2.77 6.26
N LEU A 59 1.19 2.29 5.93
CA LEU A 59 1.38 1.26 4.91
C LEU A 59 0.64 -0.03 5.25
N SER A 60 0.71 -0.49 6.50
CA SER A 60 -0.02 -1.69 6.95
C SER A 60 -1.53 -1.58 6.69
N VAL A 61 -2.13 -0.42 6.99
CA VAL A 61 -3.56 -0.18 6.75
C VAL A 61 -3.87 -0.23 5.26
N LEU A 62 -3.06 0.44 4.43
CA LEU A 62 -3.25 0.42 2.97
C LEU A 62 -3.16 -0.99 2.41
N LEU A 63 -2.19 -1.79 2.86
CA LEU A 63 -1.99 -3.14 2.35
C LEU A 63 -3.12 -4.08 2.77
N HIS A 64 -3.62 -3.97 4.01
CA HIS A 64 -4.77 -4.75 4.48
C HIS A 64 -6.06 -4.36 3.75
N ALA A 65 -6.21 -3.09 3.38
CA ALA A 65 -7.31 -2.63 2.54
C ALA A 65 -7.15 -3.01 1.04
N GLY A 66 -6.12 -3.76 0.66
CA GLY A 66 -5.89 -4.18 -0.73
C GLY A 66 -5.27 -3.11 -1.63
N VAL A 67 -4.90 -1.94 -1.09
CA VAL A 67 -4.22 -0.89 -1.86
C VAL A 67 -2.81 -1.34 -2.20
N ARG A 68 -2.41 -1.15 -3.46
CA ARG A 68 -1.07 -1.48 -3.99
C ARG A 68 -0.51 -0.30 -4.79
N PHE A 69 0.81 -0.31 -4.98
CA PHE A 69 1.61 0.75 -5.60
C PHE A 69 2.08 0.30 -6.99
N ARG A 70 1.13 0.14 -7.90
CA ARG A 70 1.41 -0.13 -9.32
C ARG A 70 1.55 1.19 -10.08
N LYS A 71 2.52 1.28 -11.00
CA LYS A 71 2.54 2.37 -11.99
C LYS A 71 1.43 2.12 -13.00
N SER A 72 0.71 3.17 -13.40
CA SER A 72 -0.11 3.11 -14.62
C SER A 72 0.79 3.40 -15.82
N CYS A 73 0.32 3.11 -17.04
CA CYS A 73 1.04 3.40 -18.31
C CYS A 73 1.57 4.84 -18.40
N CYS A 74 0.92 5.74 -17.68
CA CYS A 74 0.91 7.15 -17.98
C CYS A 74 1.09 8.00 -16.69
N GLY A 75 1.45 7.37 -15.56
CA GLY A 75 1.61 8.06 -14.27
C GLY A 75 2.10 7.18 -13.11
N GLY A 76 2.49 7.84 -12.01
CA GLY A 76 2.79 7.19 -10.74
C GLY A 76 1.57 6.46 -10.14
N PRO A 77 1.67 5.88 -8.94
CA PRO A 77 0.56 5.12 -8.37
C PRO A 77 -0.68 5.97 -8.05
N GLY A 78 -0.63 7.29 -8.22
CA GLY A 78 -1.63 8.24 -7.72
C GLY A 78 -1.39 8.60 -6.26
N TYR A 79 -2.28 9.42 -5.68
CA TYR A 79 -2.17 9.85 -4.28
C TYR A 79 -2.32 8.68 -3.31
N ARG A 80 -1.38 8.53 -2.39
CA ARG A 80 -1.39 7.56 -1.27
C ARG A 80 -1.17 8.33 0.03
N PRO A 81 -2.00 8.10 1.07
CA PRO A 81 -1.84 8.79 2.34
C PRO A 81 -0.48 8.43 2.94
N ARG A 82 0.19 9.44 3.49
CA ARG A 82 1.52 9.32 4.09
C ARG A 82 1.43 9.28 5.62
N THR A 83 0.31 9.73 6.18
CA THR A 83 0.09 9.86 7.61
C THR A 83 -1.13 9.07 8.07
N LEU A 84 -1.14 8.72 9.36
CA LEU A 84 -2.29 8.06 9.99
C LEU A 84 -3.53 8.98 10.05
N SER A 85 -3.33 10.30 10.06
CA SER A 85 -4.43 11.26 10.06
C SER A 85 -5.22 11.17 8.75
N GLU A 86 -4.52 11.20 7.61
CA GLU A 86 -5.14 11.07 6.28
C GLU A 86 -5.86 9.72 6.11
N VAL A 87 -5.29 8.65 6.69
CA VAL A 87 -5.94 7.33 6.72
C VAL A 87 -7.22 7.38 7.54
N ARG A 88 -7.19 7.95 8.74
CA ARG A 88 -8.38 8.05 9.62
C ARG A 88 -9.49 8.86 8.98
N GLU A 89 -9.15 9.98 8.36
CA GLU A 89 -10.09 10.83 7.62
C GLU A 89 -10.80 10.03 6.51
N ARG A 90 -10.02 9.34 5.67
CA ARG A 90 -10.55 8.52 4.56
C ARG A 90 -11.36 7.32 5.02
N MET A 91 -10.95 6.67 6.10
CA MET A 91 -11.73 5.57 6.71
C MET A 91 -13.04 6.09 7.31
N THR A 92 -13.03 7.27 7.93
CA THR A 92 -14.25 7.89 8.47
C THR A 92 -15.23 8.20 7.36
N TYR A 93 -14.75 8.74 6.23
CA TYR A 93 -15.58 8.95 5.05
C TYR A 93 -16.09 7.64 4.45
N ALA A 94 -15.25 6.61 4.32
CA ALA A 94 -15.67 5.29 3.83
C ALA A 94 -16.86 4.75 4.64
N ARG A 95 -16.76 4.83 5.97
CA ARG A 95 -17.84 4.44 6.89
C ARG A 95 -19.11 5.26 6.71
N ARG A 96 -18.98 6.58 6.50
CA ARG A 96 -20.14 7.49 6.33
C ARG A 96 -20.83 7.33 4.98
N SER A 97 -20.08 7.04 3.93
CA SER A 97 -20.58 6.94 2.54
C SER A 97 -20.92 5.53 2.10
N GLY A 98 -20.53 4.51 2.87
CA GLY A 98 -20.65 3.11 2.48
C GLY A 98 -19.64 2.68 1.41
N GLU A 99 -18.70 3.54 1.03
CA GLU A 99 -17.71 3.22 0.01
C GLU A 99 -16.66 2.22 0.53
N PRO A 100 -16.17 1.28 -0.30
CA PRO A 100 -15.09 0.38 0.09
C PRO A 100 -13.82 1.13 0.50
N PHE A 101 -13.21 0.73 1.62
CA PHE A 101 -11.98 1.35 2.13
C PHE A 101 -10.86 1.44 1.07
N ALA A 102 -10.71 0.43 0.22
CA ALA A 102 -9.72 0.43 -0.86
C ALA A 102 -9.84 1.65 -1.79
N ARG A 103 -11.08 2.09 -2.05
CA ARG A 103 -11.40 3.23 -2.92
C ARG A 103 -11.28 4.54 -2.17
N SER A 104 -11.80 4.63 -0.94
CA SER A 104 -11.72 5.85 -0.14
C SER A 104 -10.28 6.19 0.28
N LEU A 105 -9.45 5.20 0.60
CA LEU A 105 -8.06 5.39 1.02
C LEU A 105 -7.15 5.97 -0.08
N VAL A 106 -7.54 5.88 -1.35
CA VAL A 106 -6.77 6.42 -2.48
C VAL A 106 -7.33 7.73 -3.03
N ARG A 107 -8.38 8.29 -2.42
CA ARG A 107 -8.95 9.58 -2.85
C ARG A 107 -7.97 10.71 -2.55
N TYR A 108 -7.77 11.58 -3.54
CA TYR A 108 -6.97 12.79 -3.39
C TYR A 108 -7.59 13.70 -2.32
N GLU A 109 -8.90 13.90 -2.40
CA GLU A 109 -9.69 14.68 -1.45
C GLU A 109 -10.84 13.85 -0.88
N VAL A 110 -11.16 14.11 0.38
CA VAL A 110 -12.29 13.55 1.09
C VAL A 110 -13.33 14.66 1.24
N PRO A 111 -14.48 14.58 0.55
CA PRO A 111 -15.54 15.56 0.74
C PRO A 111 -16.00 15.61 2.20
N SER A 112 -16.20 16.82 2.74
CA SER A 112 -16.69 17.01 4.11
C SER A 112 -18.14 16.53 4.29
N ALA A 113 -18.92 16.52 3.20
CA ALA A 113 -20.28 16.01 3.11
C ALA A 113 -20.33 14.66 2.35
N PRO A 114 -21.16 13.69 2.77
CA PRO A 114 -21.38 12.47 2.00
C PRO A 114 -22.00 12.82 0.64
N PRO A 115 -21.73 12.04 -0.43
CA PRO A 115 -22.41 12.24 -1.71
C PRO A 115 -23.92 12.09 -1.47
N ARG A 116 -24.70 13.09 -1.91
CA ARG A 116 -26.16 12.94 -1.95
C ARG A 116 -26.43 11.88 -3.03
N GLY A 117 -27.17 10.85 -2.64
CA GLY A 117 -27.56 9.74 -3.51
C GLY A 117 -28.34 10.22 -4.73
#